data_AF-A0AAW9MZA2-F1
#
_entry.id   AF-A0AAW9MZA2-F1
#
_cell.length_a   1.000
_cell.length_b   1.000
_cell.length_c   1.000
_cell.angle_alpha   90.00
_cell.angle_beta   90.00
_cell.angle_gamma   90.00
#
_symmetry.space_group_name_H-M   'P 1'
#
loop_
_entity.id
_entity.type
_entity.pdbx_description
1 polymer ?
#
loop_
_entity_poly.entity_id
_entity_poly.type
_entity_poly.pdbx_seq_one_letter_code
_entity_poly.pdbx_strand_id
1 'polypeptide(L)'
;MTIAHSRTQNLEELTNKADVVIVAIGRMGSLDKKFFNEKSIIIDVGVSANSEGKVGGDANFDELEDYVNKITPVPGGVGSITTSLLFDQVVKAAEIQNK
;
A
#
# COMPACT_ATOMS: atom_id res chain seq x y z
N MET A 1 15.56 -4.03 5.10
CA MET A 1 14.15 -3.69 5.43
C MET A 1 14.18 -2.54 6.43
N THR A 2 13.39 -1.50 6.18
CA THR A 2 13.22 -0.35 7.08
C THR A 2 11.76 -0.24 7.45
N ILE A 3 11.45 -0.03 8.73
CA ILE A 3 10.09 0.21 9.22
C ILE A 3 10.03 1.66 9.67
N ALA A 4 9.07 2.41 9.14
CA ALA A 4 8.84 3.80 9.48
C ALA A 4 7.42 4.00 10.01
N HIS A 5 7.20 5.09 10.74
CA HIS A 5 5.91 5.42 11.34
C HIS A 5 5.79 6.94 11.52
N SER A 6 4.69 7.38 12.15
CA SER A 6 4.33 8.80 12.32
C SER A 6 5.35 9.69 13.05
N ARG A 7 6.40 9.13 13.67
CA ARG A 7 7.46 9.90 14.35
C ARG A 7 8.81 9.85 13.61
N THR A 8 8.89 9.15 12.49
CA THR A 8 10.09 9.09 11.65
C THR A 8 10.34 10.47 11.03
N GLN A 9 11.49 11.07 11.32
CA GLN A 9 11.78 12.46 10.93
C GLN A 9 12.13 12.62 9.44
N ASN A 10 12.81 11.63 8.85
CA ASN A 10 13.31 11.66 7.47
C ASN A 10 12.56 10.66 6.57
N LEU A 11 11.24 10.58 6.71
CA LEU A 11 10.42 9.61 5.98
C LEU A 11 10.57 9.75 4.45
N GLU A 12 10.62 10.98 3.94
CA GLU A 12 10.83 11.29 2.52
C GLU A 12 12.14 10.68 1.99
N GLU A 13 13.25 10.92 2.67
CA GLU A 13 14.55 10.40 2.28
C GLU A 13 14.58 8.85 2.29
N LEU A 14 13.98 8.24 3.31
CA LEU A 14 13.95 6.78 3.46
C LEU A 14 13.11 6.11 2.37
N THR A 15 11.93 6.65 2.09
CA THR A 15 11.03 6.12 1.05
C THR A 15 11.60 6.35 -0.34
N ASN A 16 12.21 7.51 -0.59
CA ASN A 16 12.84 7.82 -1.86
C ASN A 16 14.03 6.89 -2.16
N LYS A 17 14.79 6.43 -1.16
CA LYS A 17 15.92 5.51 -1.37
C LYS A 17 15.52 4.04 -1.53
N ALA A 18 14.25 3.69 -1.31
CA ALA A 18 13.81 2.30 -1.32
C ALA A 18 13.38 1.84 -2.72
N ASP A 19 13.78 0.62 -3.09
CA ASP A 19 13.31 -0.02 -4.34
C ASP A 19 11.81 -0.36 -4.27
N VAL A 20 11.35 -0.79 -3.08
CA VAL A 20 9.95 -1.14 -2.80
C VAL A 20 9.47 -0.41 -1.55
N VAL A 21 8.31 0.25 -1.64
CA VAL A 21 7.68 0.95 -0.52
C VAL A 21 6.28 0.39 -0.30
N ILE A 22 6.02 -0.09 0.92
CA ILE A 22 4.69 -0.54 1.35
C ILE A 22 4.09 0.56 2.21
N VAL A 23 2.95 1.11 1.80
CA VAL A 23 2.30 2.24 2.48
C VAL A 23 1.00 1.79 3.14
N ALA A 24 0.81 2.16 4.41
CA ALA A 24 -0.31 1.73 5.27
C ALA A 24 -0.57 2.76 6.40
N ILE A 25 -0.62 4.04 6.04
CA ILE A 25 -0.78 5.20 6.93
C ILE A 25 -2.27 5.46 7.27
N GLY A 26 -3.19 5.14 6.36
CA GLY A 26 -4.63 5.42 6.53
C GLY A 26 -4.97 6.91 6.34
N ARG A 27 -4.31 7.56 5.38
CA ARG A 27 -4.54 8.96 5.02
C ARG A 27 -4.49 9.11 3.50
N MET A 28 -5.67 9.29 2.91
CA MET A 28 -5.86 9.34 1.47
C MET A 28 -4.94 10.35 0.78
N GLY A 29 -4.16 9.90 -0.20
CA GLY A 29 -3.30 10.76 -1.03
C GLY A 29 -2.23 11.55 -0.27
N SER A 30 -1.84 11.12 0.92
CA SER A 30 -0.86 11.83 1.76
C SER A 30 0.59 11.69 1.29
N LEU A 31 0.88 10.69 0.45
CA LEU A 31 2.20 10.46 -0.13
C LEU A 31 2.21 10.85 -1.61
N ASP A 32 2.89 11.95 -1.92
CA ASP A 32 3.08 12.53 -3.25
C ASP A 32 4.47 12.19 -3.83
N LYS A 33 4.84 12.80 -4.98
CA LYS A 33 6.11 12.54 -5.68
C LYS A 33 7.36 12.69 -4.82
N LYS A 34 7.38 13.52 -3.78
CA LYS A 34 8.62 13.76 -3.01
C LYS A 34 9.09 12.51 -2.26
N PHE A 35 8.16 11.62 -1.91
CA PHE A 35 8.45 10.36 -1.21
C PHE A 35 9.00 9.27 -2.13
N PHE A 36 9.01 9.46 -3.45
CA PHE A 36 9.30 8.39 -4.41
C PHE A 36 10.20 8.85 -5.55
N ASN A 37 10.75 7.89 -6.28
CA ASN A 37 11.49 8.12 -7.51
C ASN A 37 10.99 7.22 -8.64
N GLU A 38 11.51 7.42 -9.86
CA GLU A 38 11.09 6.69 -11.07
C GLU A 38 11.26 5.17 -11.00
N LYS A 39 12.13 4.68 -10.09
CA LYS A 39 12.38 3.25 -9.87
C LYS A 39 11.52 2.66 -8.75
N SER A 40 10.82 3.49 -7.97
CA SER A 40 10.04 3.02 -6.83
C SER A 40 8.91 2.08 -7.27
N ILE A 41 8.75 0.97 -6.56
CA ILE A 41 7.58 0.10 -6.63
C ILE A 41 6.74 0.33 -5.37
N ILE A 42 5.50 0.76 -5.54
CA ILE A 42 4.60 1.12 -4.45
C ILE A 42 3.54 0.03 -4.28
N ILE A 43 3.43 -0.49 -3.06
CA ILE A 43 2.34 -1.36 -2.63
C ILE A 43 1.48 -0.55 -1.64
N ASP A 44 0.34 -0.09 -2.12
CA ASP A 44 -0.62 0.70 -1.35
C ASP A 44 -1.64 -0.22 -0.67
N VAL A 45 -1.47 -0.36 0.65
CA VAL A 45 -2.35 -1.12 1.54
C VAL A 45 -3.41 -0.21 2.18
N GLY A 46 -3.20 1.11 2.14
CA GLY A 46 -4.10 2.08 2.70
C GLY A 46 -5.48 2.01 2.07
N VAL A 47 -6.52 2.08 2.89
CA VAL A 47 -7.90 2.22 2.43
C VAL A 47 -8.55 3.31 3.25
N SER A 48 -8.83 4.44 2.60
CA SER A 48 -9.46 5.61 3.17
C SER A 48 -10.64 6.03 2.30
N ALA A 49 -11.68 6.62 2.90
CA ALA A 49 -12.78 7.25 2.19
C ALA A 49 -12.78 8.76 2.47
N ASN A 50 -13.01 9.57 1.44
CA ASN A 50 -13.20 11.01 1.62
C ASN A 50 -14.65 11.34 2.03
N SER A 51 -14.94 12.62 2.28
CA SER A 51 -16.28 13.10 2.66
C SER A 51 -17.37 12.86 1.60
N GLU A 52 -16.97 12.62 0.35
CA GLU A 52 -17.85 12.33 -0.78
C GLU A 52 -18.07 10.82 -0.98
N GLY A 53 -17.43 9.97 -0.16
CA GLY A 53 -17.52 8.51 -0.25
C GLY A 53 -16.59 7.89 -1.30
N LYS A 54 -15.73 8.68 -1.96
CA LYS A 54 -14.69 8.14 -2.85
C LYS A 54 -13.65 7.41 -2.01
N VAL A 55 -13.37 6.16 -2.39
CA VAL A 55 -12.33 5.33 -1.77
C VAL A 55 -11.01 5.51 -2.49
N GLY A 56 -9.92 5.62 -1.73
CA GLY A 56 -8.56 5.77 -2.25
C GLY A 56 -7.50 5.28 -1.27
N GLY A 57 -6.28 5.15 -1.79
CA GLY A 57 -5.11 4.70 -1.06
C GLY A 57 -4.34 5.84 -0.40
N ASP A 58 -3.24 5.49 0.28
CA ASP A 58 -2.39 6.48 0.95
C ASP A 58 -1.51 7.27 -0.03
N ALA A 59 -1.18 6.68 -1.18
CA ALA A 59 -0.41 7.31 -2.23
C ALA A 59 -1.31 8.09 -3.20
N ASN A 60 -0.80 9.21 -3.71
CA ASN A 60 -1.50 9.98 -4.74
C ASN A 60 -1.40 9.26 -6.11
N PHE A 61 -2.32 8.33 -6.36
CA PHE A 61 -2.29 7.45 -7.52
C PHE A 61 -2.23 8.21 -8.86
N ASP A 62 -3.10 9.21 -9.04
CA ASP A 62 -3.20 9.98 -10.29
C ASP A 62 -1.90 10.71 -10.64
N GLU A 63 -1.12 11.11 -9.63
CA GLU A 63 0.17 11.78 -9.82
C GLU A 63 1.32 10.80 -10.04
N LEU A 64 1.23 9.60 -9.44
CA LEU A 64 2.33 8.63 -9.35
C LEU A 64 2.29 7.56 -10.44
N GLU A 65 1.12 7.24 -11.01
CA GLU A 65 0.96 6.16 -12.01
C GLU A 65 1.93 6.30 -13.19
N ASP A 66 2.11 7.52 -13.70
CA ASP A 66 3.01 7.82 -14.83
C ASP A 66 4.44 8.21 -14.39
N TYR A 67 4.71 8.26 -13.08
CA TYR A 67 6.00 8.70 -12.54
C TYR A 67 6.84 7.57 -11.97
N VAL A 68 6.23 6.65 -11.21
CA VAL A 68 6.96 5.56 -10.57
C VAL A 68 6.98 4.31 -11.43
N ASN A 69 7.81 3.31 -11.07
CA ASN A 69 7.91 2.09 -11.85
C ASN A 69 6.59 1.31 -11.87
N LYS A 70 5.99 1.12 -10.69
CA LYS A 70 4.69 0.48 -10.48
C LYS A 70 4.02 0.98 -9.22
N ILE A 71 2.70 1.04 -9.23
CA ILE A 71 1.87 1.35 -8.07
C ILE A 71 0.60 0.49 -8.11
N THR A 72 0.16 -0.02 -6.97
CA THR A 72 -1.11 -0.77 -6.87
C THR A 72 -2.31 0.18 -6.79
N PRO A 73 -3.40 -0.06 -7.54
CA PRO A 73 -4.59 0.78 -7.44
C PRO A 73 -5.37 0.54 -6.15
N VAL A 74 -6.07 1.57 -5.68
CA VAL A 74 -7.02 1.48 -4.57
C VAL A 74 -8.31 2.18 -4.99
N PRO A 75 -9.46 1.48 -5.08
CA PRO A 75 -9.66 0.04 -4.83
C PRO A 75 -9.07 -0.87 -5.93
N GLY A 76 -9.03 -2.19 -5.66
CA GLY A 76 -8.66 -3.21 -6.66
C GLY A 76 -7.23 -3.75 -6.56
N GLY A 77 -6.43 -3.28 -5.62
CA GLY A 77 -5.07 -3.76 -5.37
C GLY A 77 -5.00 -4.78 -4.22
N VAL A 78 -4.39 -4.37 -3.11
CA VAL A 78 -4.05 -5.28 -2.00
C VAL A 78 -5.27 -5.90 -1.33
N GLY A 79 -6.38 -5.16 -1.23
CA GLY A 79 -7.60 -5.60 -0.55
C GLY A 79 -8.16 -6.94 -1.08
N SER A 80 -8.18 -7.15 -2.40
CA SER A 80 -8.66 -8.41 -3.00
C SER A 80 -7.77 -9.61 -2.67
N ILE A 81 -6.46 -9.38 -2.53
CA ILE A 81 -5.51 -10.43 -2.16
C ILE A 81 -5.71 -10.82 -0.69
N THR A 82 -5.94 -9.85 0.21
CA THR A 82 -6.19 -10.10 1.63
C THR A 82 -7.38 -11.05 1.84
N THR A 83 -8.50 -10.81 1.15
CA THR A 83 -9.67 -11.70 1.24
C THR A 83 -9.39 -13.09 0.68
N SER A 84 -8.68 -13.18 -0.45
CA SER A 84 -8.32 -14.45 -1.06
C SER A 84 -7.41 -15.28 -0.14
N LEU A 85 -6.43 -14.63 0.48
CA LEU A 85 -5.54 -15.25 1.46
C LEU A 85 -6.29 -15.70 2.71
N LEU A 86 -7.27 -14.94 3.20
CA LEU A 86 -8.10 -15.37 4.32
C LEU A 86 -8.80 -16.71 4.01
N PHE A 87 -9.41 -16.85 2.83
CA PHE A 87 -10.04 -18.10 2.44
C PHE A 87 -9.06 -19.26 2.30
N ASP A 88 -7.88 -19.02 1.71
CA ASP A 88 -6.80 -20.01 1.63
C ASP A 88 -6.37 -20.49 3.03
N GLN A 89 -6.24 -19.58 4.00
CA GLN A 89 -5.92 -19.93 5.38
C GLN A 89 -7.04 -20.73 6.06
N VAL A 90 -8.31 -20.42 5.77
CA VAL A 90 -9.46 -21.20 6.29
C VAL A 90 -9.44 -22.63 5.75
N VAL A 91 -9.20 -22.82 4.45
CA VAL A 91 -9.08 -24.15 3.83
C VAL A 91 -7.93 -24.93 4.47
N LYS A 92 -6.75 -24.32 4.58
CA LYS A 92 -5.58 -24.93 5.22
C LYS A 92 -5.87 -25.35 6.66
N ALA A 93 -6.54 -24.50 7.44
CA ALA A 93 -6.91 -24.83 8.81
C ALA A 93 -7.84 -26.04 8.89
N ALA A 94 -8.85 -26.12 8.01
CA ALA A 94 -9.76 -27.26 7.93
C ALA A 94 -9.03 -28.55 7.53
N GLU A 95 -8.10 -28.49 6.56
CA GLU A 95 -7.28 -29.65 6.18
C GLU A 95 -6.38 -30.15 7.31
N ILE A 96 -5.82 -29.24 8.11
CA ILE A 96 -5.00 -29.59 9.27
C ILE A 96 -5.85 -30.24 10.37
N GLN A 97 -7.06 -29.73 10.62
CA GLN A 97 -7.95 -30.26 11.67
C GLN A 97 -8.52 -31.64 11.34
N ASN A 98 -8.73 -31.94 10.05
CA ASN A 98 -9.33 -33.19 9.59
C ASN A 98 -8.30 -34.26 9.20
N LYS A 99 -7.02 -34.08 9.56
CA LYS A 99 -5.98 -35.11 9.53
C LYS A 99 -5.90 -35.82 10.87
#